data_AF-A0A934KAN3-F1
#
_entry.id   AF-A0A934KAN3-F1
#
_cell.length_a   1.000
_cell.length_b   1.000
_cell.length_c   1.000
_cell.angle_alpha   90.00
_cell.angle_beta   90.00
_cell.angle_gamma   90.00
#
_symmetry.space_group_name_H-M   'P 1'
#
loop_
_entity.id
_entity.type
_entity.pdbx_description
1 polymer ?
#
loop_
_entity_poly.entity_id
_entity_poly.type
_entity_poly.pdbx_seq_one_letter_code
_entity_poly.pdbx_strand_id
1 'polypeptide(L)'
;MRARRRPGPVHTEDRVASPIEPDSEQLRDRFFEAIRALTAGLVRGERWRISLGPLTLHEFGEPEPTRYGWSWRIGRGLLGACAGGTLSYEWRDGELRATVDGYRPALPRPIYRATQLPVHHLVTRLFLLQMRGRVPPPGIPGGPAQRLAAAALDLVLCSGASLLSPCGRRLRAFPILAVGYHLAAWSLAGETLGGRLLGLRVVSVDGGPVHPAQALVRLLVLPASLARFQAVHDRLALTEVVEGG
;
A
#
# COMPACT_ATOMS: atom_id res chain seq x y z
N MET A 1 -33.97 -6.02 -23.55
CA MET A 1 -33.10 -5.67 -22.40
C MET A 1 -32.31 -6.90 -21.98
N ARG A 2 -30.99 -6.96 -22.23
CA ARG A 2 -30.15 -8.06 -21.71
C ARG A 2 -29.98 -7.86 -20.20
N ALA A 3 -30.41 -8.84 -19.40
CA ALA A 3 -30.13 -8.88 -17.97
C ALA A 3 -28.62 -8.75 -17.76
N ARG A 4 -28.16 -7.63 -17.22
CA ARG A 4 -26.76 -7.47 -16.79
C ARG A 4 -26.50 -8.55 -15.75
N ARG A 5 -25.74 -9.60 -16.10
CA ARG A 5 -25.28 -10.61 -15.14
C ARG A 5 -24.55 -9.88 -14.02
N ARG A 6 -25.12 -9.92 -12.82
CA ARG A 6 -24.47 -9.35 -11.63
C ARG A 6 -23.16 -10.09 -11.38
N PRO A 7 -22.06 -9.38 -11.06
CA PRO A 7 -20.80 -10.03 -10.73
C PRO A 7 -20.98 -10.97 -9.52
N GLY A 8 -20.38 -12.15 -9.60
CA GLY A 8 -20.35 -13.11 -8.49
C GLY A 8 -19.50 -12.59 -7.32
N PRO A 9 -19.66 -13.18 -6.12
CA PRO A 9 -18.92 -12.77 -4.92
C PRO A 9 -17.40 -12.87 -5.14
N VAL A 10 -16.67 -12.08 -4.37
CA VAL A 10 -15.21 -11.96 -4.39
C VAL A 10 -14.70 -12.29 -3.01
N HIS A 11 -13.60 -13.05 -2.99
CA HIS A 11 -12.78 -13.31 -1.83
C HIS A 11 -11.42 -12.64 -2.05
N THR A 12 -10.93 -11.89 -1.07
CA THR A 12 -9.58 -11.31 -1.08
C THR A 12 -8.94 -11.48 0.29
N GLU A 13 -7.65 -11.76 0.30
CA GLU A 13 -6.87 -11.89 1.53
C GLU A 13 -5.55 -11.12 1.39
N ASP A 14 -5.20 -10.36 2.42
CA ASP A 14 -3.90 -9.69 2.56
C ASP A 14 -3.25 -10.13 3.87
N ARG A 15 -1.93 -10.35 3.84
CA ARG A 15 -1.15 -10.82 4.99
C ARG A 15 0.14 -10.01 5.17
N VAL A 16 0.54 -9.83 6.42
CA VAL A 16 1.77 -9.16 6.85
C VAL A 16 2.37 -9.91 8.04
N ALA A 17 3.66 -10.20 8.00
CA ALA A 17 4.35 -10.81 9.13
C ALA A 17 4.40 -9.83 10.32
N SER A 18 3.89 -10.25 11.47
CA SER A 18 3.83 -9.45 12.69
C SER A 18 4.23 -10.32 13.88
N PRO A 19 5.52 -10.28 14.31
CA PRO A 19 6.00 -11.13 15.40
C PRO A 19 5.37 -10.76 16.76
N ILE A 20 4.80 -9.56 16.86
CA ILE A 20 4.09 -9.08 18.04
C ILE A 20 2.59 -9.06 17.70
N GLU A 21 1.80 -9.64 18.59
CA GLU A 21 0.34 -9.55 18.56
C GLU A 21 -0.07 -8.10 18.91
N PRO A 22 -0.76 -7.39 18.02
CA PRO A 22 -1.32 -6.09 18.37
C PRO A 22 -2.57 -6.28 19.23
N ASP A 23 -2.87 -5.26 20.02
CA ASP A 23 -4.13 -5.18 20.73
C ASP A 23 -5.31 -5.32 19.76
N SER A 24 -6.19 -6.30 20.01
CA SER A 24 -7.30 -6.63 19.14
C SER A 24 -8.29 -5.46 19.02
N GLU A 25 -8.45 -4.66 20.07
CA GLU A 25 -9.27 -3.44 20.05
C GLU A 25 -8.71 -2.40 19.08
N GLN A 26 -7.39 -2.33 18.93
CA GLN A 26 -6.77 -1.44 17.94
C GLN A 26 -7.06 -1.89 16.51
N LEU A 27 -7.15 -3.21 16.23
CA LEU A 27 -7.58 -3.69 14.91
C LEU A 27 -9.00 -3.23 14.57
N ARG A 28 -9.87 -3.15 15.58
CA ARG A 28 -11.23 -2.66 15.44
C ARG A 28 -11.29 -1.16 15.13
N ASP A 29 -10.60 -0.37 15.95
CA ASP A 29 -10.82 1.07 15.98
C ASP A 29 -9.94 1.81 14.96
N ARG A 30 -8.72 1.33 14.71
CA ARG A 30 -7.74 2.05 13.87
C ARG A 30 -8.05 1.99 12.39
N PHE A 31 -8.76 0.97 11.89
CA PHE A 31 -8.94 0.82 10.44
C PHE A 31 -9.62 2.05 9.81
N PHE A 32 -10.76 2.47 10.38
CA PHE A 32 -11.53 3.59 9.86
C PHE A 32 -10.79 4.92 10.01
N GLU A 33 -10.03 5.10 11.09
CA GLU A 33 -9.14 6.26 11.27
C GLU A 33 -8.00 6.27 10.25
N ALA A 34 -7.40 5.11 9.99
CA ALA A 34 -6.29 4.94 9.06
C ALA A 34 -6.70 5.27 7.62
N ILE A 35 -7.93 4.96 7.19
CA ILE A 35 -8.44 5.34 5.86
C ILE A 35 -8.25 6.83 5.58
N ARG A 36 -8.52 7.69 6.57
CA ARG A 36 -8.37 9.14 6.42
C ARG A 36 -6.90 9.52 6.22
N ALA A 37 -6.00 8.96 7.03
CA ALA A 37 -4.58 9.24 6.91
C ALA A 37 -3.99 8.73 5.58
N LEU A 38 -4.36 7.51 5.18
CA LEU A 38 -3.87 6.84 3.98
C LEU A 38 -4.34 7.49 2.68
N THR A 39 -5.51 8.13 2.70
CA THR A 39 -6.08 8.82 1.53
C THR A 39 -5.88 10.34 1.56
N ALA A 40 -4.97 10.83 2.42
CA ALA A 40 -4.70 12.26 2.61
C ALA A 40 -5.98 13.08 2.90
N GLY A 41 -6.94 12.48 3.59
CA GLY A 41 -8.20 13.09 3.98
C GLY A 41 -9.30 13.08 2.92
N LEU A 42 -9.04 12.54 1.72
CA LEU A 42 -10.04 12.43 0.66
C LEU A 42 -11.19 11.50 1.07
N VAL A 43 -10.85 10.35 1.65
CA VAL A 43 -11.82 9.37 2.14
C VAL A 43 -11.86 9.43 3.66
N ARG A 44 -13.06 9.38 4.24
CA ARG A 44 -13.26 9.38 5.70
C ARG A 44 -13.85 8.05 6.13
N GLY A 45 -13.24 7.44 7.14
CA GLY A 45 -13.82 6.33 7.89
C GLY A 45 -14.36 6.83 9.22
N GLU A 46 -15.67 6.71 9.45
CA GLU A 46 -16.33 7.11 10.69
C GLU A 46 -17.45 6.13 11.03
N ARG A 47 -17.54 5.66 12.28
CA ARG A 47 -18.64 4.80 12.78
C ARG A 47 -19.06 3.71 11.78
N TRP A 48 -18.09 2.88 11.37
CA TRP A 48 -18.34 1.76 10.45
C TRP A 48 -18.82 2.21 9.05
N ARG A 49 -18.48 3.41 8.62
CA ARG A 49 -18.77 3.92 7.28
C ARG A 49 -17.52 4.49 6.63
N ILE A 50 -17.34 4.21 5.34
CA ILE A 50 -16.31 4.80 4.49
C ILE A 50 -17.00 5.71 3.47
N SER A 51 -16.58 6.98 3.40
CA SER A 51 -17.22 8.02 2.57
C SER A 51 -16.21 8.90 1.83
N LEU A 52 -16.62 9.41 0.67
CA LEU A 52 -15.92 10.42 -0.12
C LEU A 52 -16.81 11.66 -0.20
N GLY A 53 -16.57 12.63 0.69
CA GLY A 53 -17.48 13.76 0.87
C GLY A 53 -18.89 13.28 1.27
N PRO A 54 -19.97 13.67 0.55
CA PRO A 54 -21.32 13.21 0.85
C PRO A 54 -21.61 11.78 0.36
N LEU A 55 -20.69 11.17 -0.40
CA LEU A 55 -20.91 9.89 -1.05
C LEU A 55 -20.46 8.75 -0.14
N THR A 56 -21.39 7.86 0.22
CA THR A 56 -21.06 6.67 1.02
C THR A 56 -20.53 5.56 0.11
N LEU A 57 -19.23 5.26 0.24
CA LEU A 57 -18.57 4.22 -0.53
C LEU A 57 -18.95 2.82 -0.01
N HIS A 58 -18.88 2.66 1.32
CA HIS A 58 -19.27 1.45 2.04
C HIS A 58 -19.84 1.80 3.41
N GLU A 59 -20.88 1.08 3.81
CA GLU A 59 -21.33 0.95 5.18
C GLU A 59 -20.97 -0.44 5.68
N PHE A 60 -20.75 -0.56 6.98
CA PHE A 60 -20.45 -1.79 7.68
C PHE A 60 -21.42 -1.92 8.86
N GLY A 61 -21.76 -3.16 9.22
CA GLY A 61 -22.49 -3.46 10.44
C GLY A 61 -21.64 -3.26 11.68
N GLU A 62 -22.23 -3.46 12.85
CA GLU A 62 -21.50 -3.47 14.11
C GLU A 62 -20.39 -4.55 14.08
N PRO A 63 -19.22 -4.26 14.68
CA PRO A 63 -18.14 -5.22 14.77
C PRO A 63 -18.53 -6.39 15.69
N GLU A 64 -18.34 -7.60 15.20
CA GLU A 64 -18.48 -8.84 15.96
C GLU A 64 -17.08 -9.35 16.30
N PRO A 65 -16.77 -9.64 17.59
CA PRO A 65 -15.47 -10.19 17.96
C PRO A 65 -15.33 -11.62 17.39
N THR A 66 -14.14 -11.93 16.89
CA THR A 66 -13.76 -13.29 16.51
C THR A 66 -12.76 -13.85 17.53
N ARG A 67 -12.36 -15.12 17.36
CA ARG A 67 -11.37 -15.75 18.24
C ARG A 67 -10.01 -15.03 18.20
N TYR A 68 -9.69 -14.37 17.09
CA TYR A 68 -8.37 -13.83 16.78
C TYR A 68 -8.40 -12.36 16.35
N GLY A 69 -9.53 -11.68 16.52
CA GLY A 69 -9.70 -10.30 16.07
C GLY A 69 -11.16 -9.90 15.94
N TRP A 70 -11.52 -9.25 14.83
CA TRP A 70 -12.82 -8.62 14.63
C TRP A 70 -13.34 -8.82 13.21
N SER A 71 -14.66 -8.89 13.07
CA SER A 71 -15.34 -8.94 11.78
C SER A 71 -16.49 -7.94 11.68
N TRP A 72 -16.66 -7.37 10.49
CA TRP A 72 -17.76 -6.49 10.15
C TRP A 72 -18.53 -7.07 8.98
N ARG A 73 -19.86 -7.04 9.07
CA ARG A 73 -20.71 -7.30 7.90
C ARG A 73 -20.62 -6.13 6.93
N ILE A 74 -20.40 -6.41 5.64
CA ILE A 74 -20.37 -5.37 4.61
C ILE A 74 -21.82 -5.01 4.25
N GLY A 75 -22.18 -3.77 4.54
CA GLY A 75 -23.47 -3.17 4.26
C GLY A 75 -23.58 -2.63 2.83
N ARG A 76 -24.50 -1.68 2.64
CA ARG A 76 -24.70 -1.03 1.33
C ARG A 76 -23.64 0.05 1.09
N GLY A 77 -23.53 0.49 -0.16
CA GLY A 77 -22.62 1.57 -0.54
C GLY A 77 -22.46 1.65 -2.05
N LEU A 78 -21.88 2.73 -2.55
CA LEU A 78 -21.71 2.95 -3.99
C LEU A 78 -20.80 1.92 -4.66
N LEU A 79 -19.85 1.34 -3.93
CA LEU A 79 -18.90 0.40 -4.49
C LEU A 79 -19.44 -1.04 -4.51
N GLY A 80 -20.45 -1.36 -3.68
CA GLY A 80 -21.09 -2.67 -3.62
C GLY A 80 -22.37 -2.76 -4.44
N ALA A 81 -22.60 -3.89 -5.13
CA ALA A 81 -23.85 -4.14 -5.87
C ALA A 81 -25.04 -4.38 -4.92
N CYS A 82 -24.78 -4.92 -3.74
CA CYS A 82 -25.75 -5.20 -2.69
C CYS A 82 -25.02 -5.34 -1.35
N ALA A 83 -25.76 -5.23 -0.24
CA ALA A 83 -25.23 -5.61 1.07
C ALA A 83 -24.91 -7.12 1.09
N GLY A 84 -23.88 -7.48 1.84
CA GLY A 84 -23.44 -8.86 2.00
C GLY A 84 -21.91 -9.01 1.92
N GLY A 85 -21.43 -10.10 2.51
CA GLY A 85 -20.02 -10.34 2.73
C GLY A 85 -19.54 -9.85 4.09
N THR A 86 -18.29 -10.16 4.38
CA THR A 86 -17.63 -9.83 5.64
C THR A 86 -16.25 -9.26 5.36
N LEU A 87 -15.84 -8.31 6.18
CA LEU A 87 -14.45 -7.89 6.35
C LEU A 87 -14.00 -8.42 7.71
N SER A 88 -12.82 -9.02 7.81
CA SER A 88 -12.22 -9.40 9.08
C SER A 88 -10.76 -8.98 9.15
N TYR A 89 -10.33 -8.63 10.35
CA TYR A 89 -8.93 -8.38 10.70
C TYR A 89 -8.58 -9.28 11.88
N GLU A 90 -7.51 -10.04 11.73
CA GLU A 90 -7.09 -11.02 12.71
C GLU A 90 -5.57 -11.04 12.85
N TRP A 91 -5.09 -11.33 14.05
CA TRP A 91 -3.71 -11.73 14.28
C TRP A 91 -3.67 -13.21 14.63
N ARG A 92 -2.87 -13.99 13.90
CA ARG A 92 -2.74 -15.42 14.12
C ARG A 92 -1.39 -15.93 13.67
N ASP A 93 -0.76 -16.76 14.51
CA ASP A 93 0.48 -17.49 14.19
C ASP A 93 1.60 -16.56 13.68
N GLY A 94 1.74 -15.36 14.28
CA GLY A 94 2.76 -14.38 13.89
C GLY A 94 2.43 -13.58 12.62
N GLU A 95 1.18 -13.62 12.15
CA GLU A 95 0.74 -12.86 10.98
C GLU A 95 -0.50 -12.02 11.28
N LEU A 96 -0.47 -10.80 10.76
CA LEU A 96 -1.66 -9.97 10.60
C LEU A 96 -2.34 -10.31 9.28
N ARG A 97 -3.65 -10.55 9.34
CA ARG A 97 -4.46 -10.95 8.19
C ARG A 97 -5.69 -10.08 8.06
N ALA A 98 -6.01 -9.77 6.82
CA ALA A 98 -7.25 -9.13 6.45
C ALA A 98 -7.96 -9.98 5.41
N THR A 99 -9.21 -10.32 5.66
CA THR A 99 -10.00 -11.14 4.75
C THR A 99 -11.28 -10.40 4.40
N VAL A 100 -11.58 -10.35 3.10
CA VAL A 100 -12.90 -9.96 2.60
C VAL A 100 -13.51 -11.18 1.95
N ASP A 101 -14.65 -11.62 2.45
CA ASP A 101 -15.40 -12.75 1.89
C ASP A 101 -16.80 -12.33 1.44
N GLY A 102 -17.33 -12.96 0.41
CA GLY A 102 -18.72 -12.74 -0.04
C GLY A 102 -19.01 -11.36 -0.65
N TYR A 103 -18.03 -10.46 -0.76
CA TYR A 103 -18.21 -9.10 -1.28
C TYR A 103 -18.61 -9.10 -2.75
N ARG A 104 -19.60 -8.28 -3.12
CA ARG A 104 -20.10 -8.18 -4.50
C ARG A 104 -19.89 -6.75 -5.03
N PRO A 105 -18.91 -6.51 -5.90
CA PRO A 105 -18.67 -5.16 -6.42
C PRO A 105 -19.80 -4.71 -7.34
N ALA A 106 -20.11 -3.41 -7.35
CA ALA A 106 -21.05 -2.80 -8.29
C ALA A 106 -20.54 -2.85 -9.73
N LEU A 107 -19.21 -2.79 -9.89
CA LEU A 107 -18.55 -2.85 -11.19
C LEU A 107 -18.46 -4.29 -11.73
N PRO A 108 -18.52 -4.48 -13.06
CA PRO A 108 -18.15 -5.74 -13.69
C PRO A 108 -16.77 -6.21 -13.22
N ARG A 109 -16.62 -7.52 -12.99
CA ARG A 109 -15.37 -8.13 -12.50
C ARG A 109 -14.07 -7.64 -13.15
N PRO A 110 -13.94 -7.51 -14.49
CA PRO A 110 -12.68 -7.04 -15.08
C PRO A 110 -12.36 -5.60 -14.70
N ILE A 111 -13.37 -4.73 -14.65
CA ILE A 111 -13.21 -3.33 -14.26
C ILE A 111 -12.86 -3.25 -12.77
N TYR A 112 -13.59 -3.99 -11.92
CA TYR A 112 -13.29 -4.10 -10.49
C TYR A 112 -11.83 -4.51 -10.23
N ARG A 113 -11.35 -5.54 -10.93
CA ARG A 113 -9.96 -6.03 -10.81
C ARG A 113 -8.93 -5.01 -11.27
N ALA A 114 -9.24 -4.22 -12.29
CA ALA A 114 -8.33 -3.21 -12.81
C ALA A 114 -8.31 -1.91 -11.98
N THR A 115 -9.41 -1.57 -11.29
CA THR A 115 -9.55 -0.26 -10.64
C THR A 115 -9.66 -0.32 -9.13
N GLN A 116 -10.57 -1.12 -8.57
CA GLN A 116 -10.87 -1.12 -7.12
C GLN A 116 -9.98 -2.10 -6.36
N LEU A 117 -9.78 -3.30 -6.90
CA LEU A 117 -9.01 -4.35 -6.23
C LEU A 117 -7.58 -3.92 -5.87
N PRO A 118 -6.81 -3.24 -6.75
CA PRO A 118 -5.46 -2.79 -6.39
C PRO A 118 -5.48 -1.75 -5.27
N VAL A 119 -6.51 -0.88 -5.25
CA VAL A 119 -6.69 0.12 -4.18
C VAL A 119 -7.05 -0.55 -2.86
N HIS A 120 -7.93 -1.56 -2.87
CA HIS A 120 -8.28 -2.33 -1.68
C HIS A 120 -7.03 -3.01 -1.10
N HIS A 121 -6.26 -3.73 -1.92
CA HIS A 121 -5.01 -4.35 -1.47
C HIS A 121 -4.01 -3.34 -0.95
N LEU A 122 -3.83 -2.19 -1.63
CA LEU A 122 -2.92 -1.15 -1.17
C LEU A 122 -3.32 -0.61 0.21
N VAL A 123 -4.58 -0.22 0.37
CA VAL A 123 -5.09 0.36 1.62
C VAL A 123 -5.04 -0.65 2.75
N THR A 124 -5.52 -1.87 2.51
CA THR A 124 -5.48 -2.96 3.49
C THR A 124 -4.05 -3.29 3.88
N ARG A 125 -3.14 -3.46 2.91
CA ARG A 125 -1.73 -3.75 3.19
C ARG A 125 -1.07 -2.65 4.00
N LEU A 126 -1.27 -1.37 3.65
CA LEU A 126 -0.70 -0.26 4.42
C LEU A 126 -1.27 -0.22 5.84
N PHE A 127 -2.57 -0.49 6.01
CA PHE A 127 -3.15 -0.60 7.35
C PHE A 127 -2.51 -1.74 8.16
N LEU A 128 -2.37 -2.94 7.59
CA LEU A 128 -1.72 -4.07 8.27
C LEU A 128 -0.26 -3.77 8.63
N LEU A 129 0.47 -3.08 7.75
CA LEU A 129 1.85 -2.65 8.03
C LEU A 129 1.93 -1.55 9.10
N GLN A 130 0.93 -0.67 9.21
CA GLN A 130 0.83 0.29 10.32
C GLN A 130 0.62 -0.43 11.64
N MET A 131 -0.25 -1.43 11.65
CA MET A 131 -0.54 -2.27 12.82
C MET A 131 0.67 -3.13 13.23
N ARG A 132 1.40 -3.68 12.27
CA ARG A 132 2.69 -4.36 12.49
C ARG A 132 3.70 -3.44 13.18
N GLY A 133 3.72 -2.16 12.79
CA GLY A 133 4.65 -1.17 13.31
C GLY A 133 6.10 -1.38 12.84
N ARG A 134 7.07 -0.79 13.55
CA ARG A 134 8.51 -0.86 13.20
C ARG A 134 9.36 -1.58 14.23
N VAL A 135 8.75 -2.20 15.24
CA VAL A 135 9.46 -2.92 16.30
C VAL A 135 9.10 -4.41 16.21
N PRO A 136 10.08 -5.31 16.08
CA PRO A 136 11.50 -5.03 15.83
C PRO A 136 11.74 -4.37 14.45
N PRO A 137 12.85 -3.64 14.27
CA PRO A 137 13.18 -3.02 12.99
C PRO A 137 13.41 -4.09 11.92
N PRO A 138 13.08 -3.81 10.64
CA PRO A 138 13.26 -4.77 9.55
C PRO A 138 14.74 -5.03 9.20
N GLY A 139 15.66 -4.21 9.68
CA GLY A 139 17.10 -4.33 9.48
C GLY A 139 17.86 -3.12 10.02
N ILE A 140 19.17 -3.10 9.83
CA ILE A 140 20.03 -1.96 10.19
C ILE A 140 19.74 -0.81 9.22
N PRO A 141 19.29 0.37 9.69
CA PRO A 141 18.98 1.48 8.79
C PRO A 141 20.21 1.99 8.03
N GLY A 142 20.08 2.17 6.72
CA GLY A 142 21.15 2.72 5.88
C GLY A 142 21.39 4.21 6.17
N GLY A 143 22.65 4.62 6.21
CA GLY A 143 23.05 5.99 6.54
C GLY A 143 22.55 7.03 5.53
N PRO A 144 22.20 8.27 5.96
CA PRO A 144 21.64 9.30 5.07
C PRO A 144 22.59 9.68 3.92
N ALA A 145 23.90 9.68 4.15
CA ALA A 145 24.90 9.97 3.12
C ALA A 145 24.95 8.87 2.03
N GLN A 146 24.94 7.59 2.42
CA GLN A 146 24.89 6.47 1.47
C GLN A 146 23.59 6.49 0.67
N ARG A 147 22.45 6.80 1.32
CA ARG A 147 21.16 6.94 0.66
C ARG A 147 21.16 8.05 -0.39
N LEU A 148 21.78 9.19 -0.09
CA LEU A 148 21.93 10.30 -1.03
C LEU A 148 22.85 9.92 -2.20
N ALA A 149 23.97 9.26 -1.92
CA ALA A 149 24.88 8.78 -2.95
C ALA A 149 24.21 7.75 -3.87
N ALA A 150 23.43 6.81 -3.33
CA ALA A 150 22.65 5.85 -4.11
C ALA A 150 21.66 6.58 -5.05
N ALA A 151 20.91 7.54 -4.51
CA ALA A 151 19.99 8.34 -5.31
C ALA A 151 20.70 9.14 -6.41
N ALA A 152 21.90 9.69 -6.14
CA ALA A 152 22.69 10.39 -7.14
C ALA A 152 23.15 9.47 -8.28
N LEU A 153 23.61 8.26 -7.96
CA LEU A 153 23.99 7.24 -8.95
C LEU A 153 22.79 6.85 -9.83
N ASP A 154 21.63 6.63 -9.23
CA ASP A 154 20.40 6.31 -9.94
C ASP A 154 19.93 7.46 -10.85
N LEU A 155 20.10 8.71 -10.42
CA LEU A 155 19.81 9.89 -11.24
C LEU A 155 20.74 9.99 -12.44
N VAL A 156 22.04 9.73 -12.27
CA VAL A 156 23.01 9.69 -13.38
C VAL A 156 22.64 8.59 -14.37
N LEU A 157 22.29 7.40 -13.88
CA LEU A 157 21.85 6.29 -14.71
C LEU A 157 20.61 6.66 -15.54
N CYS A 158 19.56 7.16 -14.90
CA CYS A 158 18.31 7.53 -15.59
C CYS A 158 18.54 8.68 -16.58
N SER A 159 19.36 9.66 -16.21
CA SER A 159 19.73 10.79 -17.08
C SER A 159 20.49 10.30 -18.30
N GLY A 160 21.51 9.46 -18.12
CA GLY A 160 22.28 8.86 -19.21
C GLY A 160 21.42 8.03 -20.15
N ALA A 161 20.54 7.18 -19.61
CA ALA A 161 19.59 6.41 -20.40
C ALA A 161 18.64 7.29 -21.21
N SER A 162 18.20 8.43 -20.66
CA SER A 162 17.33 9.38 -21.37
C SER A 162 18.02 10.03 -22.59
N LEU A 163 19.35 10.14 -22.59
CA LEU A 163 20.10 10.71 -23.73
C LEU A 163 20.07 9.82 -24.98
N LEU A 164 19.79 8.52 -24.80
CA LEU A 164 19.56 7.56 -25.91
C LEU A 164 18.24 7.82 -26.64
N SER A 165 17.35 8.63 -26.07
CA SER A 165 16.10 9.01 -26.73
C SER A 165 16.34 10.13 -27.76
N PRO A 166 15.48 10.22 -28.81
CA PRO A 166 15.54 11.31 -29.79
C PRO A 166 15.55 12.68 -29.12
N CYS A 167 16.28 13.65 -29.67
CA CYS A 167 16.58 14.94 -29.04
C CYS A 167 15.32 15.65 -28.49
N GLY A 168 14.23 15.69 -29.26
CA GLY A 168 12.95 16.28 -28.83
C GLY A 168 12.15 15.51 -27.77
N ARG A 169 12.60 14.31 -27.37
CA ARG A 169 11.92 13.43 -26.39
C ARG A 169 12.71 13.22 -25.10
N ARG A 170 13.99 13.62 -25.03
CA ARG A 170 14.88 13.36 -23.87
C ARG A 170 14.28 13.82 -22.53
N LEU A 171 13.77 15.05 -22.48
CA LEU A 171 13.15 15.62 -21.28
C LEU A 171 11.91 14.85 -20.80
N ARG A 172 11.15 14.25 -21.73
CA ARG A 172 9.98 13.42 -21.41
C ARG A 172 10.38 11.98 -21.08
N ALA A 173 11.44 11.48 -21.70
CA ALA A 173 11.96 10.13 -21.46
C ALA A 173 12.53 9.99 -20.05
N PHE A 174 13.23 10.99 -19.54
CA PHE A 174 13.82 10.97 -18.20
C PHE A 174 12.82 10.58 -17.09
N PRO A 175 11.70 11.29 -16.87
CA PRO A 175 10.77 10.94 -15.78
C PRO A 175 10.11 9.58 -16.01
N ILE A 176 9.84 9.19 -17.26
CA ILE A 176 9.28 7.88 -17.58
C ILE A 176 10.25 6.76 -17.19
N LEU A 177 11.52 6.90 -17.59
CA LEU A 177 12.58 5.95 -17.26
C LEU A 177 12.82 5.91 -15.76
N ALA A 178 12.91 7.07 -15.10
CA ALA A 178 13.11 7.14 -13.66
C ALA A 178 11.96 6.47 -12.90
N VAL A 179 10.71 6.74 -13.24
CA VAL A 179 9.54 6.10 -12.60
C VAL A 179 9.55 4.60 -12.84
N GLY A 180 9.70 4.16 -14.09
CA GLY A 180 9.70 2.74 -14.45
C GLY A 180 10.84 1.97 -13.78
N TYR A 181 12.05 2.54 -13.80
CA TYR A 181 13.23 1.98 -13.16
C TYR A 181 13.03 1.79 -11.66
N HIS A 182 12.63 2.83 -10.93
CA HIS A 182 12.49 2.74 -9.47
C HIS A 182 11.34 1.82 -9.05
N LEU A 183 10.19 1.84 -9.76
CA LEU A 183 9.09 0.90 -9.50
C LEU A 183 9.56 -0.55 -9.67
N ALA A 184 10.22 -0.85 -10.78
CA ALA A 184 10.71 -2.20 -11.05
C ALA A 184 11.80 -2.61 -10.06
N ALA A 185 12.80 -1.76 -9.82
CA ALA A 185 13.92 -2.03 -8.92
C ALA A 185 13.44 -2.33 -7.49
N TRP A 186 12.61 -1.45 -6.91
CA TRP A 186 12.12 -1.63 -5.55
C TRP A 186 11.18 -2.83 -5.41
N SER A 187 10.31 -3.08 -6.38
CA SER A 187 9.31 -4.14 -6.24
C SER A 187 9.76 -5.53 -6.65
N LEU A 188 10.78 -5.64 -7.51
CA LEU A 188 11.30 -6.93 -7.98
C LEU A 188 12.56 -7.35 -7.21
N ALA A 189 13.50 -6.43 -7.00
CA ALA A 189 14.78 -6.72 -6.34
C ALA A 189 14.85 -6.17 -4.91
N GLY A 190 14.06 -5.13 -4.61
CA GLY A 190 14.21 -4.36 -3.37
C GLY A 190 15.38 -3.38 -3.42
N GLU A 191 16.20 -3.37 -4.46
CA GLU A 191 17.38 -2.52 -4.56
C GLU A 191 17.45 -1.86 -5.94
N THR A 192 17.94 -0.63 -5.97
CA THR A 192 18.36 0.04 -7.20
C THR A 192 19.82 -0.30 -7.48
N LEU A 193 20.32 -0.03 -8.69
CA LEU A 193 21.74 -0.18 -9.01
C LEU A 193 22.62 0.66 -8.06
N GLY A 194 22.26 1.92 -7.81
CA GLY A 194 22.95 2.76 -6.83
C GLY A 194 22.90 2.18 -5.42
N GLY A 195 21.75 1.65 -5.00
CA GLY A 195 21.59 0.96 -3.73
C GLY A 195 22.49 -0.27 -3.62
N ARG A 196 22.47 -1.15 -4.62
CA ARG A 196 23.29 -2.35 -4.68
C ARG A 196 24.79 -2.04 -4.59
N LEU A 197 25.26 -1.01 -5.30
CA LEU A 197 26.66 -0.60 -5.27
C LEU A 197 27.10 -0.08 -3.89
N LEU A 198 26.17 0.44 -3.10
CA LEU A 198 26.42 0.98 -1.76
C LEU A 198 25.94 0.07 -0.63
N GLY A 199 25.56 -1.18 -0.95
CA GLY A 199 25.05 -2.12 0.03
C GLY A 199 23.78 -1.63 0.71
N LEU A 200 22.80 -1.14 -0.06
CA LEU A 200 21.51 -0.67 0.44
C LEU A 200 20.35 -1.38 -0.26
N ARG A 201 19.35 -1.75 0.54
CA ARG A 201 18.10 -2.35 0.07
C ARG A 201 16.90 -1.66 0.70
N VAL A 202 15.84 -1.53 -0.07
CA VAL A 202 14.52 -1.10 0.39
C VAL A 202 13.70 -2.34 0.72
N VAL A 203 13.18 -2.39 1.93
CA VAL A 203 12.29 -3.44 2.42
C VAL A 203 10.99 -2.83 2.92
N SER A 204 9.92 -3.62 2.96
CA SER A 204 8.72 -3.26 3.68
C SER A 204 8.98 -3.32 5.19
N VAL A 205 8.21 -2.63 6.02
CA VAL A 205 8.46 -2.57 7.49
C VAL A 205 8.37 -3.93 8.18
N ASP A 206 7.73 -4.91 7.56
CA ASP A 206 7.69 -6.32 7.96
C ASP A 206 8.96 -7.11 7.56
N GLY A 207 9.94 -6.47 6.93
CA GLY A 207 11.17 -7.09 6.42
C GLY A 207 11.01 -7.79 5.06
N GLY A 208 9.76 -7.88 4.57
CA GLY A 208 9.45 -8.50 3.28
C GLY A 208 9.77 -7.61 2.07
N PRO A 209 9.56 -8.14 0.85
CA PRO A 209 9.70 -7.37 -0.38
C PRO A 209 8.70 -6.21 -0.44
N VAL A 210 9.09 -5.12 -1.12
CA VAL A 210 8.24 -3.93 -1.28
C VAL A 210 7.16 -4.20 -2.32
N HIS A 211 5.89 -4.09 -1.95
CA HIS A 211 4.79 -4.26 -2.91
C HIS A 211 4.79 -3.12 -3.96
N PRO A 212 4.43 -3.37 -5.23
CA PRO A 212 4.34 -2.34 -6.28
C PRO A 212 3.57 -1.08 -5.88
N ALA A 213 2.50 -1.26 -5.13
CA ALA A 213 1.70 -0.15 -4.64
C ALA A 213 2.42 0.68 -3.54
N GLN A 214 3.23 0.05 -2.68
CA GLN A 214 4.11 0.78 -1.73
C GLN A 214 5.19 1.55 -2.50
N ALA A 215 5.82 0.93 -3.50
CA ALA A 215 6.80 1.59 -4.36
C ALA A 215 6.20 2.81 -5.09
N LEU A 216 4.95 2.71 -5.56
CA LEU A 216 4.23 3.84 -6.14
C LEU A 216 3.98 4.96 -5.13
N VAL A 217 3.50 4.64 -3.92
CA VAL A 217 3.34 5.64 -2.83
C VAL A 217 4.67 6.32 -2.54
N ARG A 218 5.75 5.53 -2.44
CA ARG A 218 7.10 6.04 -2.22
C ARG A 218 7.49 7.06 -3.29
N LEU A 219 7.27 6.75 -4.57
CA LEU A 219 7.53 7.66 -5.69
C LEU A 219 6.70 8.94 -5.64
N LEU A 220 5.38 8.82 -5.43
CA LEU A 220 4.47 9.96 -5.43
C LEU A 220 4.78 10.95 -4.30
N VAL A 221 5.38 10.47 -3.21
CA VAL A 221 5.73 11.27 -2.02
C VAL A 221 7.16 11.85 -2.11
N LEU A 222 7.99 11.41 -3.06
CA LEU A 222 9.38 11.91 -3.20
C LEU A 222 9.49 13.45 -3.25
N PRO A 223 8.65 14.20 -4.00
CA PRO A 223 8.75 15.67 -4.02
C PRO A 223 8.55 16.29 -2.63
N ALA A 224 7.60 15.78 -1.85
CA ALA A 224 7.35 16.24 -0.49
C ALA A 224 8.51 15.90 0.46
N SER A 225 9.20 14.78 0.21
CA SER A 225 10.40 14.38 0.93
C SER A 225 11.59 15.29 0.66
N LEU A 226 11.82 15.66 -0.61
CA LEU A 226 12.87 16.59 -1.00
C LEU A 226 12.61 17.98 -0.41
N ALA A 227 11.38 18.48 -0.50
CA ALA A 227 11.02 19.80 0.03
C ALA A 227 11.19 19.91 1.56
N ARG A 228 11.01 18.81 2.30
CA ARG A 228 11.12 18.78 3.76
C ARG A 228 12.46 18.26 4.27
N PHE A 229 13.35 17.80 3.39
CA PHE A 229 14.57 17.08 3.75
C PHE A 229 14.32 15.96 4.79
N GLN A 230 13.20 15.25 4.61
CA GLN A 230 12.75 14.19 5.52
C GLN A 230 12.37 12.95 4.72
N ALA A 231 12.57 11.78 5.33
CA ALA A 231 12.20 10.46 4.81
C ALA A 231 10.68 10.19 4.85
N VAL A 232 9.86 11.19 4.47
CA VAL A 232 8.39 11.09 4.41
C VAL A 232 7.94 9.97 3.48
N HIS A 233 8.64 9.75 2.37
CA HIS A 233 8.36 8.65 1.44
C HIS A 233 8.48 7.27 2.10
N ASP A 234 9.51 7.03 2.93
CA ASP A 234 9.65 5.79 3.71
C ASP A 234 8.49 5.62 4.70
N ARG A 235 8.19 6.70 5.42
CA ARG A 235 7.17 6.71 6.46
C ARG A 235 5.79 6.38 5.90
N LEU A 236 5.40 7.03 4.79
CA LEU A 236 4.07 6.86 4.19
C LEU A 236 3.94 5.57 3.38
N ALA A 237 5.01 5.12 2.71
CA ALA A 237 5.01 3.83 2.01
C ALA A 237 5.15 2.62 2.96
N LEU A 238 5.45 2.87 4.25
CA LEU A 238 5.76 1.85 5.25
C LEU A 238 6.86 0.93 4.75
N THR A 239 7.94 1.56 4.29
CA THR A 239 9.17 0.92 3.87
C THR A 239 10.32 1.46 4.71
N GLU A 240 11.45 0.75 4.70
CA GLU A 240 12.70 1.17 5.32
C GLU A 240 13.85 0.93 4.34
N VAL A 241 14.86 1.79 4.37
CA VAL A 241 16.12 1.53 3.66
C VAL A 241 17.09 0.93 4.67
N VAL A 242 17.49 -0.31 4.42
CA VAL A 242 18.38 -1.08 5.28
C VAL A 242 19.70 -1.35 4.59
N GLU A 243 20.73 -1.63 5.36
CA GLU A 243 21.99 -2.18 4.84
C GLU A 243 21.72 -3.54 4.16
N GLY A 244 22.31 -3.72 2.98
CA GLY A 244 22.27 -4.96 2.22
C GLY A 244 23.22 -5.97 2.84
N GLY A 245 22.67 -7.11 3.26
CA GLY A 245 23.43 -8.28 3.72
C GLY A 245 23.96 -9.13 2.58
#